data_AF-A0A1Z3HRP2-F1
#
_entry.id   AF-A0A1Z3HRP2-F1
#
_cell.length_a   1.000
_cell.length_b   1.000
_cell.length_c   1.000
_cell.angle_alpha   90.00
_cell.angle_beta   90.00
_cell.angle_gamma   90.00
#
_symmetry.space_group_name_H-M   'P 1'
#
loop_
_entity.id
_entity.type
_entity.pdbx_description
1 polymer ?
#
loop_
_entity_poly.entity_id
_entity_poly.type
_entity_poly.pdbx_seq_one_letter_code
_entity_poly.pdbx_strand_id
1 'polypeptide(L)' 'METLERITVDPNVCLGQPTIRGMRITVSFVLKLLASHLSVQEIRN' A
#
# COMPACT_ATOMS: atom_id res chain seq x y z
N MET A 1 -0.38 -9.83 17.59
CA MET A 1 -0.40 -8.66 16.71
C MET A 1 -0.01 -9.14 15.34
N GLU A 2 -0.89 -9.06 14.35
CA GLU A 2 -0.54 -9.43 12.97
C GLU A 2 0.58 -8.53 12.45
N THR A 3 1.59 -9.15 11.87
CA THR A 3 2.81 -8.51 11.39
C THR A 3 2.58 -7.82 10.05
N LEU A 4 3.06 -6.58 9.90
CA LEU A 4 2.98 -5.78 8.67
C LEU A 4 4.00 -6.25 7.60
N GLU A 5 4.09 -7.54 7.32
CA GLU A 5 5.17 -8.13 6.50
C GLU A 5 5.23 -7.57 5.07
N ARG A 6 4.08 -7.12 4.56
CA ARG A 6 3.93 -6.57 3.21
C ARG A 6 4.20 -5.06 3.10
N ILE A 7 4.52 -4.39 4.20
CA ILE A 7 4.75 -2.93 4.21
C ILE A 7 6.25 -2.65 4.36
N THR A 8 6.74 -1.69 3.58
CA THR A 8 8.10 -1.14 3.69
C THR A 8 8.06 0.37 3.83
N VAL A 9 9.08 0.94 4.48
CA VAL A 9 9.30 2.39 4.57
C VAL A 9 10.74 2.66 4.13
N ASP A 10 10.90 3.44 3.07
CA ASP A 10 12.20 3.87 2.55
C ASP A 10 12.15 5.38 2.25
N PRO A 11 12.99 6.22 2.87
CA PRO A 11 13.04 7.66 2.62
C PRO A 11 13.19 8.04 1.13
N ASN A 12 13.78 7.16 0.32
CA ASN A 12 14.01 7.37 -1.11
C ASN A 12 12.83 6.93 -2.00
N VAL A 13 11.80 6.32 -1.42
CA VAL A 13 10.60 5.84 -2.13
C VAL A 13 9.36 6.57 -1.59
N CYS A 14 8.56 7.15 -2.49
CA CYS A 14 7.32 7.84 -2.14
C CYS A 14 7.45 8.83 -0.96
N LEU A 15 8.59 9.54 -0.88
CA LEU A 15 8.90 10.50 0.18
C LEU A 15 8.87 9.89 1.60
N GLY A 16 9.26 8.61 1.75
CA GLY A 16 9.25 7.93 3.04
C GLY A 16 7.88 7.47 3.52
N GLN A 17 6.85 7.54 2.69
CA GLN A 17 5.54 6.99 3.04
C GLN A 17 5.58 5.45 3.09
N PRO A 18 4.76 4.82 3.94
CA PRO A 18 4.58 3.37 3.92
C PRO A 18 4.07 2.90 2.55
N THR A 19 4.80 1.95 1.94
CA THR A 19 4.50 1.38 0.64
C THR A 19 4.30 -0.12 0.72
N ILE A 20 3.58 -0.68 -0.26
CA ILE A 20 3.51 -2.12 -0.44
C ILE A 20 4.88 -2.61 -0.96
N ARG A 21 5.47 -3.60 -0.28
CA ARG A 21 6.79 -4.14 -0.60
C ARG A 21 6.89 -4.56 -2.08
N GLY A 22 7.95 -4.14 -2.75
CA GLY A 22 8.17 -4.41 -4.17
C GLY A 22 7.36 -3.54 -5.13
N MET A 23 6.58 -2.58 -4.60
CA MET A 23 5.79 -1.64 -5.38
C MET A 23 6.14 -0.19 -5.00
N ARG A 24 5.80 0.76 -5.88
CA ARG A 24 5.82 2.20 -5.59
C ARG A 24 4.41 2.73 -5.33
N ILE A 25 3.62 1.95 -4.61
CA ILE A 25 2.23 2.26 -4.23
C ILE A 25 2.18 2.46 -2.72
N THR A 26 1.66 3.61 -2.29
CA THR A 26 1.52 3.91 -0.86
C THR A 26 0.32 3.17 -0.27
N VAL A 27 0.42 2.82 1.01
CA VAL A 27 -0.69 2.22 1.77
C VAL A 27 -1.92 3.15 1.73
N SER A 28 -1.71 4.45 1.88
CA SER A 28 -2.77 5.46 1.80
C SER A 28 -3.51 5.44 0.45
N PHE A 29 -2.81 5.16 -0.65
CA PHE A 29 -3.45 5.06 -1.97
C PHE A 29 -4.36 3.82 -2.05
N VAL A 30 -3.88 2.66 -1.59
CA VAL A 30 -4.70 1.43 -1.51
C VAL A 30 -5.96 1.67 -0.67
N LEU A 31 -5.83 2.33 0.48
CA LEU A 31 -6.98 2.68 1.32
C LEU A 31 -7.97 3.62 0.63
N LYS A 32 -7.50 4.57 -0.20
CA LYS A 32 -8.37 5.41 -1.01
C LYS A 32 -9.14 4.60 -2.06
N LEU A 33 -8.50 3.64 -2.71
CA LEU A 33 -9.19 2.77 -3.69
C LEU A 33 -10.29 1.95 -3.02
N LEU A 34 -10.00 1.38 -1.85
CA LEU A 34 -11.01 0.67 -1.04
C LEU A 34 -12.15 1.59 -0.62
N ALA A 35 -11.84 2.82 -0.19
CA ALA A 35 -12.85 3.82 0.15
C ALA A 35 -13.72 4.22 -1.06
N SER A 36 -13.17 4.16 -2.28
CA SER A 36 -13.88 4.36 -3.54
C SER A 36 -14.65 3.11 -4.02
N HIS A 37 -14.88 2.14 -3.14
CA HIS A 37 -15.62 0.90 -3.40
C HIS A 37 -14.97 -0.07 -4.41
N LEU A 38 -13.66 0.04 -4.67
CA LEU A 38 -12.97 -1.03 -5.39
C LEU A 38 -12.83 -2.26 -4.49
N SER A 39 -13.06 -3.44 -5.06
CA SER A 39 -12.83 -4.71 -4.39
C SER A 39 -11.34 -4.98 -4.21
N VAL A 40 -11.01 -5.82 -3.22
CA VAL A 40 -9.63 -6.25 -2.96
C VAL A 40 -9.03 -6.98 -4.17
N GLN A 41 -9.86 -7.69 -4.93
CA GLN A 41 -9.51 -8.43 -6.13
C GLN A 41 -9.10 -7.48 -7.25
N GLU A 42 -9.85 -6.40 -7.48
CA GLU A 42 -9.51 -5.37 -8.46
C GLU A 42 -8.20 -4.65 -8.13
N ILE A 43 -7.87 -4.50 -6.84
CA ILE A 43 -6.62 -3.85 -6.40
C ILE A 43 -5.40 -4.79 -6.48
N ARG A 44 -5.61 -6.11 -6.40
CA ARG A 44 -4.53 -7.11 -6.34
C ARG A 44 -4.15 -7.73 -7.68
N ASN A 45 -5.00 -7.61 -8.70
CA ASN A 45 -4.74 -8.08 -10.06
C ASN A 45 -3.74 -7.17 -10.78
#